data_AF-A0A9X3DF68-F1
#
_entry.id   AF-A0A9X3DF68-F1
#
_cell.length_a   1.000
_cell.length_b   1.000
_cell.length_c   1.000
_cell.angle_alpha   90.00
_cell.angle_beta   90.00
_cell.angle_gamma   90.00
#
_symmetry.space_group_name_H-M   'P 1'
#
loop_
_entity.id
_entity.type
_entity.pdbx_description
1 polymer ?
#
loop_
_entity_poly.entity_id
_entity_poly.type
_entity_poly.pdbx_seq_one_letter_code
_entity_poly.pdbx_strand_id
1 'polypeptide(L)' 'MDDKRKQDGRDDAKVDLNDPNEVSYAAQQANVSTEKYKQYAKAAGTSNREKILQYIKSNNR' A
#
# COMPACT_ATOMS: atom_id res chain seq x y z
N MET A 1 3.34 -0.27 -32.25
CA MET A 1 3.93 0.94 -31.64
C MET A 1 3.03 1.32 -30.47
N ASP A 2 3.67 1.49 -29.32
CA ASP A 2 3.17 2.10 -28.10
C ASP A 2 1.99 1.43 -27.40
N ASP A 3 2.32 0.38 -26.64
CA ASP A 3 1.67 0.11 -25.35
C ASP A 3 1.87 1.36 -24.46
N LYS A 4 1.08 2.39 -24.73
CA LYS A 4 0.84 3.50 -23.80
C LYS A 4 0.21 2.87 -22.59
N ARG A 5 1.10 2.39 -21.70
CA ARG A 5 0.82 1.92 -20.35
C ARG A 5 -0.20 2.88 -19.83
N LYS A 6 -1.46 2.43 -19.76
CA LYS A 6 -2.51 3.15 -19.05
C LYS A 6 -1.87 3.46 -17.72
N GLN A 7 -1.56 4.74 -17.48
CA GLN A 7 -1.52 5.26 -16.13
C GLN A 7 -2.98 5.15 -15.67
N ASP A 8 -3.38 3.91 -15.38
CA ASP A 8 -4.52 3.63 -14.54
C ASP A 8 -4.21 4.45 -13.30
N GLY A 9 -5.09 5.38 -12.92
CA GLY A 9 -4.88 6.34 -11.80
C GLY A 9 -4.61 5.70 -10.43
N ARG A 10 -4.28 4.40 -10.41
CA ARG A 10 -3.70 3.61 -9.33
C ARG A 10 -2.27 4.01 -8.97
N ASP A 11 -1.55 4.75 -9.82
CA ASP A 11 -0.20 5.24 -9.51
C ASP A 11 -0.22 6.29 -8.38
N ASP A 12 -1.24 7.17 -8.34
CA ASP A 12 -1.44 8.14 -7.24
C ASP A 12 -1.71 7.48 -5.87
N ALA A 13 -2.11 6.20 -5.86
CA ALA A 13 -2.44 5.47 -4.65
C ALA A 13 -1.29 4.60 -4.10
N LYS A 14 -0.08 4.68 -4.68
CA LYS A 14 1.08 3.96 -4.15
C LYS A 14 1.61 4.62 -2.88
N VAL A 15 2.12 3.80 -1.98
CA VAL A 15 2.86 4.20 -0.78
C VAL A 15 4.31 3.85 -1.00
N ASP A 16 5.20 4.83 -0.91
CA ASP A 16 6.62 4.58 -0.83
C ASP A 16 6.94 3.95 0.53
N LEU A 17 7.26 2.65 0.53
CA LEU A 17 7.58 1.90 1.74
C LEU A 17 8.93 2.32 2.37
N ASN A 18 9.73 3.11 1.62
CA ASN A 18 10.96 3.71 2.10
C ASN A 18 10.74 5.09 2.73
N ASP A 19 9.63 5.77 2.41
CA ASP A 19 9.28 7.05 3.02
C ASP A 19 8.56 6.82 4.37
N PRO A 20 9.16 7.22 5.51
CA PRO A 20 8.57 6.99 6.81
C PRO A 20 7.27 7.78 7.03
N ASN A 21 7.09 8.93 6.37
CA ASN A 21 5.89 9.75 6.54
C ASN A 21 4.70 9.13 5.81
N GLU A 22 4.89 8.68 4.56
CA GLU A 22 3.84 8.01 3.80
C GLU A 22 3.41 6.69 4.44
N VAL A 23 4.38 5.90 4.92
CA VAL A 23 4.11 4.66 5.64
C VAL A 23 3.39 4.94 6.95
N SER A 24 3.81 5.96 7.70
CA SER A 24 3.15 6.35 8.95
C SER A 24 1.71 6.75 8.71
N TYR A 25 1.46 7.63 7.74
CA TYR A 25 0.12 8.05 7.36
C TYR A 25 -0.75 6.87 6.92
N ALA A 26 -0.24 5.99 6.05
CA ALA A 26 -0.98 4.85 5.57
C ALA A 26 -1.25 3.80 6.68
N ALA A 27 -0.30 3.59 7.58
CA ALA A 27 -0.45 2.70 8.73
C ALA A 27 -1.49 3.23 9.73
N GLN A 28 -1.53 4.54 9.96
CA GLN A 28 -2.57 5.18 10.78
C GLN A 28 -3.97 4.99 10.18
N GLN A 29 -4.12 5.20 8.86
CA GLN A 29 -5.40 4.94 8.17
C GLN A 29 -5.84 3.47 8.25
N ALA A 30 -4.86 2.56 8.29
CA ALA A 30 -5.07 1.13 8.45
C ALA A 30 -5.25 0.69 9.92
N ASN A 31 -5.07 1.60 10.88
CA ASN A 31 -5.03 1.34 12.31
C ASN A 31 -4.04 0.21 12.70
N VAL A 32 -2.86 0.20 12.09
CA VAL A 32 -1.77 -0.74 12.39
C VAL A 32 -0.46 0.02 12.63
N SER A 33 0.52 -0.62 13.24
CA SER A 33 1.87 -0.08 13.36
C SER A 33 2.54 0.02 11.97
N THR A 34 3.45 0.98 11.79
CA THR A 34 4.24 1.16 10.56
C THR A 34 4.98 -0.11 10.14
N GLU A 35 5.55 -0.84 11.11
CA GLU A 35 6.22 -2.12 10.86
C GLU A 35 5.26 -3.19 10.29
N LYS A 36 4.09 -3.35 10.92
CA LYS A 36 3.03 -4.24 10.43
C LYS A 36 2.58 -3.82 9.03
N TYR A 37 2.40 -2.53 8.78
CA TYR A 37 2.03 -2.04 7.45
C TYR A 37 3.05 -2.45 6.38
N LYS A 38 4.35 -2.32 6.64
CA LYS A 38 5.41 -2.76 5.74
C LYS A 38 5.40 -4.28 5.52
N GLN A 39 5.14 -5.06 6.57
CA GLN A 39 5.02 -6.51 6.46
C GLN A 39 3.83 -6.89 5.57
N TYR A 40 2.67 -6.26 5.78
CA TYR A 40 1.47 -6.49 4.96
C TYR A 40 1.68 -6.05 3.51
N ALA A 41 2.39 -4.96 3.26
CA ALA A 41 2.74 -4.55 1.91
C ALA A 41 3.63 -5.56 1.18
N LYS A 42 4.64 -6.10 1.89
CA LYS A 42 5.47 -7.19 1.37
C LYS A 42 4.66 -8.47 1.14
N ALA A 43 3.81 -8.85 2.08
CA ALA A 43 2.97 -10.05 1.98
C ALA A 43 1.93 -9.95 0.84
N ALA A 44 1.37 -8.75 0.62
CA ALA A 44 0.48 -8.46 -0.49
C ALA A 44 1.20 -8.31 -1.84
N GLY A 45 2.54 -8.25 -1.85
CA GLY A 45 3.35 -8.10 -3.06
C GLY A 45 3.09 -6.78 -3.80
N THR A 46 2.66 -5.73 -3.09
CA THR A 46 2.23 -4.47 -3.71
C THR A 46 2.48 -3.28 -2.79
N SER A 47 2.83 -2.15 -3.39
CA SER A 47 2.90 -0.84 -2.74
C SER A 47 1.61 -0.03 -2.84
N ASN A 48 0.55 -0.57 -3.45
CA ASN A 48 -0.72 0.14 -3.58
C ASN A 48 -1.47 0.18 -2.23
N ARG A 49 -1.75 1.39 -1.73
CA ARG A 49 -2.38 1.63 -0.42
C ARG A 49 -3.67 0.84 -0.22
N GLU A 50 -4.55 0.86 -1.22
CA GLU A 50 -5.87 0.21 -1.14
C GLU A 50 -5.74 -1.31 -1.07
N LYS A 51 -4.86 -1.89 -1.88
CA LYS A 51 -4.59 -3.34 -1.83
C LYS A 51 -4.01 -3.76 -0.50
N ILE A 52 -3.09 -2.96 0.06
CA ILE A 52 -2.52 -3.21 1.40
C ILE A 52 -3.64 -3.15 2.45
N LEU A 53 -4.48 -2.12 2.42
CA LEU A 53 -5.63 -1.99 3.32
C LEU A 53 -6.60 -3.17 3.20
N GLN A 54 -6.89 -3.63 1.98
CA GLN A 54 -7.75 -4.78 1.74
C GLN A 54 -7.12 -6.07 2.28
N TYR A 55 -5.81 -6.24 2.13
CA TYR A 55 -5.07 -7.36 2.70
C TYR A 55 -5.10 -7.34 4.23
N ILE A 56 -4.89 -6.16 4.84
CA ILE A 56 -4.98 -5.96 6.29
C ILE A 56 -6.38 -6.32 6.80
N LYS A 57 -7.45 -5.77 6.20
CA LYS A 57 -8.83 -6.07 6.58
C LYS A 57 -9.18 -7.55 6.46
N SER A 58 -8.56 -8.25 5.51
CA SER A 58 -8.80 -9.69 5.30
C SER A 58 -8.03 -10.56 6.30
N ASN A 59 -6.89 -10.10 6.82
CA ASN A 59 -6.07 -10.81 7.81
C ASN A 59 -6.41 -10.46 9.27
N ASN A 60 -7.10 -9.34 9.52
CA ASN A 60 -7.54 -8.92 10.85
C ASN A 60 -8.94 -9.47 11.24
N ARG A 61 -9.43 -10.49 10.52
CA ARG A 61 -10.70 -11.17 10.77
C ARG A 61 -10.57 -12.30 11.78
#